data_AF-A0A2D6D3G0-F1
#
_entry.id   AF-A0A2D6D3G0-F1
#
_cell.length_a   1.000
_cell.length_b   1.000
_cell.length_c   1.000
_cell.angle_alpha   90.00
_cell.angle_beta   90.00
_cell.angle_gamma   90.00
#
_symmetry.space_group_name_H-M   'P 1'
#
loop_
_entity.id
_entity.type
_entity.pdbx_description
1 polymer ?
#
loop_
_entity_poly.entity_id
_entity_poly.type
_entity_poly.pdbx_seq_one_letter_code
_entity_poly.pdbx_strand_id
1 'polypeptide(L)' 'MILASKVATLGCVVADLGWSDDPRYTPGYVASADNGYVRFTHLKEGGSPFGGRVYFVDAGLFDGARDIARLEREPALVT' A
#
# COMPACT_ATOMS: atom_id res chain seq x y z
N MET A 1 -7.25 2.39 3.45
CA MET A 1 -8.16 1.64 2.54
C MET A 1 -8.21 2.25 1.14
N ILE A 2 -8.73 3.48 0.92
CA ILE A 2 -8.88 4.05 -0.45
C ILE A 2 -7.60 3.99 -1.31
N LEU A 3 -6.45 4.42 -0.76
CA LEU A 3 -5.19 4.38 -1.50
C LEU A 3 -4.74 2.94 -1.81
N ALA A 4 -4.89 2.02 -0.85
CA ALA A 4 -4.60 0.61 -1.05
C ALA A 4 -5.49 -0.01 -2.14
N SER A 5 -6.77 0.39 -2.19
CA SER A 5 -7.71 -0.05 -3.24
C SER A 5 -7.27 0.43 -4.62
N LYS A 6 -6.81 1.67 -4.77
CA LYS A 6 -6.23 2.15 -6.04
C LYS A 6 -4.98 1.34 -6.41
N VAL A 7 -4.08 1.11 -5.46
CA VAL A 7 -2.84 0.35 -5.71
C VAL A 7 -3.14 -1.07 -6.18
N ALA A 8 -4.17 -1.72 -5.63
CA ALA A 8 -4.58 -3.05 -6.04
C ALA A 8 -5.08 -3.14 -7.51
N THR A 9 -5.44 -2.02 -8.16
CA THR A 9 -5.89 -2.03 -9.57
C THR A 9 -4.75 -2.03 -10.59
N LEU A 10 -3.49 -1.93 -10.16
CA LEU A 10 -2.34 -1.95 -11.06
C LEU A 10 -2.11 -3.32 -11.71
N GLY A 11 -2.68 -4.40 -11.15
CA GLY A 11 -2.57 -5.77 -11.67
C GLY A 11 -1.17 -6.40 -11.50
N CYS A 12 -0.11 -5.59 -11.41
CA CYS A 12 1.25 -6.05 -11.10
C CYS A 12 1.56 -6.04 -9.60
N VAL A 13 0.73 -5.44 -8.74
CA VAL A 13 0.97 -5.38 -7.29
C VAL A 13 0.45 -6.65 -6.61
N VAL A 14 1.37 -7.39 -6.00
CA VAL A 14 1.11 -8.60 -5.21
C VAL A 14 0.66 -8.23 -3.79
N ALA A 15 1.29 -7.22 -3.18
CA ALA A 15 0.91 -6.73 -1.86
C ALA A 15 1.30 -5.26 -1.62
N ASP A 16 0.55 -4.57 -0.77
CA ASP A 16 0.79 -3.22 -0.26
C ASP A 16 0.92 -3.27 1.27
N LEU A 17 2.14 -3.02 1.78
CA LEU A 17 2.41 -2.87 3.20
C LEU A 17 2.48 -1.38 3.54
N GLY A 18 1.72 -0.94 4.55
CA GLY A 18 1.73 0.45 4.98
C GLY A 18 1.58 0.62 6.48
N TRP A 19 2.35 1.56 7.05
CA TRP A 19 2.20 2.00 8.43
C TRP A 19 2.55 3.48 8.59
N SER A 20 1.98 4.10 9.63
CA SER A 20 2.12 5.54 9.82
C SER A 20 3.50 5.92 10.33
N ASP A 21 3.95 7.10 9.92
CA ASP A 21 5.06 7.86 10.48
C ASP A 21 4.66 8.68 11.72
N ASP A 22 3.37 8.86 12.03
CA ASP A 22 2.93 9.52 13.29
C ASP A 22 3.39 8.68 14.49
N PRO A 23 4.24 9.22 15.38
CA PRO A 23 4.74 8.51 16.56
C PRO A 23 3.66 7.96 17.49
N ARG A 24 2.44 8.50 17.43
CA ARG A 24 1.30 8.08 18.27
C ARG A 24 0.41 7.03 17.59
N TYR A 25 0.62 6.75 16.30
CA TYR A 25 -0.18 5.80 15.54
C TYR A 25 0.63 4.55 15.19
N THR A 26 0.50 3.52 16.03
CA THR A 26 1.16 2.22 15.86
C THR A 26 0.47 1.24 14.90
N PRO A 27 -0.83 1.35 14.57
CA PRO A 27 -1.44 0.44 13.61
C PRO A 27 -0.86 0.57 12.20
N GLY A 28 -0.88 -0.55 11.49
CA GLY A 28 -0.59 -0.61 10.06
C GLY A 28 -1.41 -1.69 9.38
N TYR A 29 -1.03 -2.05 8.16
CA TYR A 29 -1.78 -3.02 7.38
C TYR A 29 -0.94 -3.69 6.29
N VAL A 30 -1.43 -4.83 5.81
CA VAL A 30 -1.07 -5.41 4.51
C VAL A 30 -2.34 -5.53 3.68
N ALA A 31 -2.29 -5.14 2.41
CA ALA A 31 -3.38 -5.33 1.47
C ALA A 31 -2.91 -6.17 0.27
N SER A 32 -3.74 -7.10 -0.18
CA SER A 32 -3.51 -7.85 -1.43
C SER A 32 -4.84 -8.16 -2.12
N ALA A 33 -4.79 -8.51 -3.40
CA ALA A 33 -5.97 -8.95 -4.14
C ALA A 33 -6.62 -10.19 -3.49
N ASP A 34 -5.79 -11.16 -3.05
CA ASP A 34 -6.26 -12.44 -2.52
C ASP A 34 -6.77 -12.36 -1.08
N ASN A 35 -6.21 -11.48 -0.25
CA ASN A 35 -6.50 -11.43 1.20
C ASN A 35 -7.22 -10.15 1.64
N GLY A 36 -7.51 -9.23 0.71
CA GLY A 36 -8.13 -7.94 1.01
C GLY A 36 -7.23 -7.06 1.88
N TYR A 37 -7.84 -6.24 2.75
CA TYR A 37 -7.14 -5.28 3.61
C TYR A 37 -7.05 -5.79 5.05
N VAL A 38 -5.88 -6.31 5.44
CA VAL A 38 -5.64 -6.90 6.77
C VAL A 38 -4.93 -5.89 7.66
N ARG A 39 -5.54 -5.57 8.81
CA ARG A 39 -4.98 -4.61 9.77
C ARG A 39 -4.18 -5.29 10.87
N PHE A 40 -3.07 -4.66 11.22
CA PHE A 40 -2.28 -4.97 12.42
C PHE A 40 -2.46 -3.83 13.41
N THR A 41 -2.86 -4.13 14.64
CA THR A 41 -3.09 -3.10 15.66
C THR A 41 -1.79 -2.49 16.19
N HIS A 42 -0.68 -3.23 16.09
CA HIS A 42 0.65 -2.80 16.50
C HIS A 42 1.68 -3.29 15.47
N LEU A 43 2.18 -2.38 14.63
CA LEU A 43 3.19 -2.70 13.61
C LEU A 43 4.52 -1.94 13.84
N LYS A 44 4.53 -0.99 14.78
CA LYS A 44 5.73 -0.31 15.25
C LYS A 44 5.63 0.01 16.74
N GLU A 45 6.78 0.27 17.35
CA GLU A 45 6.89 0.77 18.71
C GLU A 45 6.26 2.16 18.86
N GLY A 46 5.62 2.39 20.01
CA GLY A 46 5.09 3.71 20.36
C GLY A 46 6.19 4.75 20.47
N GLY A 47 5.98 5.94 19.91
CA GLY A 47 6.98 7.01 19.86
C GLY A 47 7.95 6.92 18.67
N SER A 48 7.94 5.83 17.90
CA SER A 48 8.78 5.70 16.71
C SER A 48 8.29 6.62 15.56
N PRO A 49 9.13 7.51 15.01
CA PRO A 49 8.77 8.36 13.88
C PRO A 49 8.88 7.65 12.53
N PHE A 50 9.31 6.39 12.51
CA PHE A 50 9.56 5.66 11.26
C PHE A 50 8.27 5.06 10.73
N GLY A 51 7.75 5.67 9.67
CA GLY A 51 6.66 5.17 8.84
C GLY A 51 7.15 4.64 7.50
N GLY A 52 6.23 4.11 6.70
CA GLY A 52 6.60 3.67 5.37
C GLY A 52 5.48 3.00 4.61
N ARG A 53 5.77 2.79 3.34
CA ARG A 53 4.91 2.08 2.41
C ARG A 53 5.75 1.33 1.41
N VAL A 54 5.40 0.07 1.18
CA VAL A 54 6.11 -0.81 0.27
C VAL A 54 5.09 -1.52 -0.62
N TYR A 55 5.27 -1.41 -1.92
CA TYR A 55 4.52 -2.19 -2.91
C TYR A 55 5.39 -3.35 -3.38
N PHE A 56 4.91 -4.56 -3.13
CA PHE A 56 5.50 -5.78 -3.67
C PHE A 56 4.89 -6.01 -5.05
N VAL A 57 5.72 -6.02 -6.09
CA VAL A 57 5.28 -6.14 -7.48
C VAL A 57 5.82 -7.40 -8.14
N ASP A 58 5.04 -7.98 -9.05
CA ASP A 58 5.50 -9.02 -9.97
C ASP A 58 6.39 -8.38 -11.04
N ALA A 59 7.68 -8.74 -11.02
CA ALA A 59 8.67 -8.16 -11.91
C ALA A 59 8.43 -8.47 -13.41
N GLY A 60 7.70 -9.54 -13.74
CA GLY A 60 7.32 -9.87 -15.11
C GLY A 60 6.17 -9.02 -15.66
N LEU A 61 5.38 -8.41 -14.77
CA LEU A 61 4.22 -7.59 -15.13
C LEU A 61 4.45 -6.08 -14.91
N PHE A 62 5.40 -5.74 -14.03
CA PHE A 62 5.69 -4.36 -13.66
C PHE A 62 6.41 -3.59 -14.76
N ASP A 63 5.85 -2.45 -15.12
CA ASP A 63 6.48 -1.44 -15.98
C ASP A 63 6.60 -0.15 -15.17
N GLY A 64 7.82 0.22 -14.81
CA GLY A 64 8.08 1.37 -13.96
C GLY A 64 7.53 2.68 -14.53
N ALA A 65 7.62 2.92 -15.84
CA ALA A 65 7.14 4.16 -16.43
C ALA A 65 5.61 4.22 -16.46
N ARG A 66 4.97 3.13 -16.90
CA ARG A 66 3.50 3.02 -16.96
C ARG A 66 2.90 3.06 -15.56
N ASP A 67 3.36 2.20 -14.67
CA ASP A 67 2.70 1.95 -13.39
C ASP A 67 2.88 3.12 -12.41
N ILE A 68 4.05 3.78 -12.41
CA ILE A 68 4.25 5.03 -11.66
C ILE A 68 3.33 6.13 -12.19
N ALA A 69 3.24 6.30 -13.52
CA ALA A 69 2.36 7.32 -14.11
C ALA A 69 0.88 7.09 -13.74
N ARG A 70 0.41 5.83 -13.73
CA ARG A 70 -0.96 5.50 -13.28
C ARG A 70 -1.16 5.84 -11.79
N LEU A 71 -0.21 5.49 -10.93
CA LEU A 71 -0.28 5.82 -9.50
C LEU A 71 -0.33 7.33 -9.25
N GLU A 72 0.45 8.11 -9.98
CA GLU A 72 0.54 9.56 -9.79
C GLU A 72 -0.62 10.33 -10.44
N ARG A 73 -1.10 9.89 -11.60
CA ARG A 73 -1.91 10.75 -12.49
C ARG A 73 -3.29 10.19 -12.83
N GLU A 74 -3.49 8.88 -12.79
CA GLU A 74 -4.78 8.29 -13.14
C GLU A 74 -5.76 8.42 -11.95
N PRO A 75 -6.90 9.11 -12.11
CA PRO A 75 -7.91 9.14 -11.06
C PRO A 75 -8.53 7.75 -10.90
N ALA A 76 -8.84 7.37 -9.66
CA ALA A 76 -9.53 6.11 -9.35
C ALA A 76 -10.76 6.39 -8.50
N LEU A 77 -11.86 5.70 -8.82
CA LEU A 77 -13.08 5.69 -8.02
C LEU A 77 -13.17 4.35 -7.30
N VAL A 78 -13.39 4.37 -5.99
CA VAL A 78 -13.66 3.18 -5.18
C VAL A 78 -15.14 3.21 -4.86
N THR A 79 -15.89 2.22 -5.36
CA THR A 79 -17.33 2.06 -5.20
C THR A 79 -17.67 0.95 -4.21
#